data_AF-A0A2D6X380-F1
#
_entry.id   AF-A0A2D6X380-F1
#
_cell.length_a   1.000
_cell.length_b   1.000
_cell.length_c   1.000
_cell.angle_alpha   90.00
_cell.angle_beta   90.00
_cell.angle_gamma   90.00
#
_symmetry.space_group_name_H-M   'P 1'
#
loop_
_entity.id
_entity.type
_entity.pdbx_description
1 polymer ?
#
loop_
_entity_poly.entity_id
_entity_poly.type
_entity_poly.pdbx_seq_one_letter_code
_entity_poly.pdbx_strand_id
1 'polypeptide(L)' 'MEKSQDWEDVYDRRVSNMVRECMVILEGLVPDDKQRAPLRQLMRRTIYNATDGLKSDLVNMGLARKQENYNFPN' A
#
# COMPACT_ATOMS: atom_id res chain seq x y z
N MET A 1 6.28 22.43 -15.40
CA MET A 1 5.26 21.43 -15.01
C MET A 1 5.64 20.92 -13.64
N GLU A 2 4.89 21.32 -12.64
CA GLU A 2 5.05 20.86 -11.26
C GLU A 2 4.91 19.33 -11.27
N LYS A 3 5.96 18.61 -10.87
CA LYS A 3 5.94 17.16 -10.76
C LYS A 3 4.96 16.82 -9.63
N SER A 4 3.68 16.68 -9.94
CA SER A 4 2.76 15.94 -9.08
C SER A 4 3.38 14.56 -8.90
N GLN A 5 4.04 14.33 -7.77
CA GLN A 5 4.58 13.04 -7.43
C GLN A 5 3.40 12.07 -7.46
N ASP A 6 3.45 11.09 -8.36
CA ASP A 6 2.33 10.21 -8.64
C ASP A 6 1.87 9.60 -7.31
N TRP A 7 0.58 9.70 -7.00
CA TRP A 7 0.06 9.24 -5.72
C TRP A 7 0.31 7.72 -5.57
N GLU A 8 0.43 7.02 -6.70
CA GLU A 8 0.86 5.63 -6.81
C GLU A 8 2.27 5.41 -6.26
N ASP A 9 3.24 6.27 -6.63
CA ASP A 9 4.62 6.18 -6.12
C ASP A 9 4.66 6.38 -4.59
N VAL A 10 3.82 7.28 -4.08
CA VAL A 10 3.70 7.53 -2.64
C VAL A 10 3.08 6.31 -1.96
N TYR A 11 2.02 5.75 -2.52
CA TYR A 11 1.37 4.54 -2.03
C TYR A 11 2.33 3.37 -1.95
N ASP A 12 3.01 3.05 -3.06
CA ASP A 12 3.92 1.91 -3.19
C ASP A 12 5.10 2.03 -2.20
N ARG A 13 5.60 3.26 -1.98
CA ARG A 13 6.63 3.54 -0.98
C ARG A 13 6.15 3.27 0.44
N ARG A 14 4.91 3.68 0.77
CA ARG A 14 4.32 3.46 2.10
C ARG A 14 4.11 1.98 2.37
N VAL A 15 3.55 1.24 1.40
CA VAL A 15 3.38 -0.21 1.48
C VAL A 15 4.73 -0.91 1.65
N SER A 16 5.73 -0.54 0.86
CA SER A 16 7.08 -1.11 0.96
C SER A 16 7.71 -0.90 2.34
N ASN A 17 7.52 0.27 2.95
CA ASN A 17 8.00 0.55 4.29
C ASN A 17 7.28 -0.31 5.35
N MET A 18 5.95 -0.43 5.25
CA MET A 18 5.16 -1.28 6.13
C MET A 18 5.61 -2.75 6.05
N VAL A 19 5.80 -3.28 4.83
CA VAL A 19 6.32 -4.64 4.63
C VAL A 19 7.68 -4.79 5.32
N ARG A 20 8.59 -3.82 5.19
CA ARG A 20 9.90 -3.86 5.84
C ARG A 20 9.78 -3.92 7.36
N GLU A 21 8.96 -3.07 7.96
CA GLU A 21 8.72 -3.06 9.41
C GLU A 21 8.14 -4.40 9.89
N CYS A 22 7.17 -4.97 9.18
CA CYS A 22 6.64 -6.29 9.47
C CYS A 22 7.71 -7.40 9.41
N MET A 23 8.66 -7.31 8.46
CA MET A 23 9.77 -8.28 8.37
C MET A 23 10.73 -8.16 9.56
N VAL A 24 11.00 -6.94 10.04
CA VAL A 24 11.84 -6.71 11.23
C VAL A 24 11.17 -7.28 12.48
N ILE A 25 9.87 -7.06 12.64
CA ILE A 25 9.10 -7.65 13.74
C ILE A 25 9.16 -9.17 13.69
N LEU A 26 8.97 -9.76 12.50
CA LEU A 26 9.03 -11.21 12.33
C LEU A 26 10.42 -11.78 12.68
N GLU A 27 11.50 -11.08 12.32
CA GLU A 27 12.87 -11.47 12.70
C GLU A 27 13.07 -11.50 14.22
N GLY A 28 12.48 -10.54 14.94
CA GLY A 28 12.54 -10.50 16.41
C GLY A 28 11.70 -11.56 17.11
N LEU A 29 10.61 -12.03 16.48
CA LEU A 29 9.68 -13.00 17.07
C LEU A 29 10.01 -14.45 16.74
N VAL A 30 10.56 -14.72 15.56
CA VAL A 30 10.81 -16.08 15.07
C VAL A 30 12.32 -16.29 14.94
N PRO A 31 12.97 -16.97 15.90
CA PRO A 31 14.43 -17.12 15.92
C PRO A 31 14.96 -18.15 14.89
N ASP A 32 14.15 -19.15 14.51
CA ASP A 32 14.54 -20.16 13.53
C ASP A 32 14.35 -19.66 12.09
N ASP A 33 15.46 -19.54 11.36
CA ASP A 33 15.48 -19.09 9.96
C ASP A 33 14.65 -20.00 9.02
N LYS A 34 14.56 -21.30 9.31
CA LYS A 34 13.78 -22.24 8.49
C LYS A 34 12.28 -22.01 8.62
N GLN A 35 11.83 -21.52 9.78
CA GLN A 35 10.44 -21.12 10.00
C GLN A 35 10.20 -19.69 9.52
N ARG A 36 11.19 -18.82 9.69
CA ARG A 36 11.12 -17.42 9.29
C ARG A 36 10.98 -17.25 7.78
N ALA A 37 11.72 -18.02 6.98
CA ALA A 37 11.66 -17.93 5.51
C ALA A 37 10.24 -18.12 4.93
N PRO A 38 9.51 -19.21 5.22
CA PRO A 38 8.14 -19.37 4.73
C PRO A 38 7.18 -18.33 5.33
N LEU A 39 7.37 -17.91 6.59
CA LEU A 39 6.56 -16.84 7.19
C LEU A 39 6.78 -15.49 6.51
N ARG A 40 8.02 -15.14 6.15
CA ARG A 40 8.35 -13.94 5.37
C ARG A 40 7.63 -13.95 4.03
N GLN A 41 7.68 -15.09 3.33
CA GLN A 41 7.02 -15.24 2.04
C GLN A 41 5.51 -15.11 2.18
N LEU A 42 4.92 -15.78 3.17
CA LEU A 42 3.48 -15.72 3.43
C LEU A 42 3.04 -14.30 3.78
N MET A 43 3.70 -13.63 4.72
CA MET A 43 3.37 -12.27 5.14
C MET A 43 3.51 -11.27 3.99
N ARG A 44 4.60 -11.32 3.21
CA ARG A 44 4.77 -10.47 2.03
C ARG A 44 3.62 -10.66 1.04
N ARG A 45 3.31 -11.91 0.69
CA ARG A 45 2.21 -12.24 -0.22
C ARG A 45 0.88 -11.72 0.31
N THR A 46 0.58 -11.94 1.58
CA THR A 46 -0.66 -11.49 2.20
C THR A 46 -0.79 -9.97 2.18
N ILE A 47 0.28 -9.25 2.55
CA ILE A 47 0.28 -7.78 2.56
C ILE A 47 0.08 -7.25 1.14
N TYR A 48 0.90 -7.70 0.16
CA TYR A 48 0.79 -7.23 -1.22
C TYR A 48 -0.57 -7.57 -1.83
N ASN A 49 -1.09 -8.79 -1.63
CA ASN A 49 -2.43 -9.13 -2.15
C ASN A 49 -3.52 -8.20 -1.59
N ALA A 50 -3.45 -7.86 -0.30
CA ALA A 50 -4.43 -6.96 0.33
C ALA A 50 -4.26 -5.51 -0.16
N THR A 51 -3.02 -5.01 -0.22
CA THR A 51 -2.74 -3.63 -0.63
C THR A 51 -2.95 -3.42 -2.12
N ASP A 52 -2.57 -4.38 -2.96
CA ASP A 52 -2.77 -4.28 -4.41
C ASP A 52 -4.27 -4.35 -4.74
N GLY A 53 -5.03 -5.18 -4.02
CA GLY A 53 -6.49 -5.19 -4.08
C GLY A 53 -7.07 -3.83 -3.70
N LEU A 54 -6.63 -3.26 -2.57
CA LEU A 54 -7.05 -1.92 -2.15
C LEU A 54 -6.64 -0.82 -3.14
N LYS A 55 -5.43 -0.88 -3.72
CA LYS A 55 -4.96 0.08 -4.74
C LYS A 55 -5.86 0.01 -5.96
N SER A 56 -6.14 -1.20 -6.45
CA SER A 56 -7.07 -1.44 -7.55
C SER A 56 -8.46 -0.88 -7.23
N ASP A 57 -9.00 -1.18 -6.04
CA ASP A 57 -10.30 -0.65 -5.59
C ASP A 57 -10.30 0.89 -5.55
N LEU A 58 -9.23 1.53 -5.05
CA LEU A 58 -9.11 2.99 -5.02
C LEU A 58 -9.02 3.60 -6.42
N VAL A 59 -8.31 2.97 -7.37
CA VAL A 59 -8.27 3.38 -8.78
C VAL A 59 -9.65 3.23 -9.41
N ASN A 60 -10.32 2.10 -9.16
CA ASN A 60 -11.63 1.76 -9.73
C ASN A 60 -12.77 2.60 -9.16
N MET A 61 -12.74 2.89 -7.86
CA MET A 61 -13.60 3.89 -7.22
C MET A 61 -13.30 5.29 -7.77
N GLY A 62 -12.05 5.50 -8.20
CA GLY A 62 -11.48 6.79 -8.52
C GLY A 62 -11.51 7.74 -7.29
N LEU A 63 -10.92 8.92 -7.30
CA LEU A 63 -10.85 9.82 -8.44
C LEU A 63 -12.16 9.95 -9.26
N ALA A 64 -13.24 9.23 -8.92
CA ALA A 64 -14.62 9.71 -8.99
C ALA A 64 -14.84 10.81 -7.94
N ARG A 65 -13.85 11.72 -7.80
CA ARG A 65 -14.13 13.09 -7.45
C ARG A 65 -15.09 13.55 -8.53
N LYS A 66 -16.39 13.47 -8.22
CA LYS A 66 -17.32 14.49 -8.64
C LYS A 66 -16.58 15.81 -8.47
N GLN A 67 -16.18 16.44 -9.58
CA GLN A 67 -16.03 17.87 -9.60
C GLN A 67 -17.42 18.39 -9.24
N GLU A 68 -17.67 18.59 -7.96
CA GLU A 68 -18.76 19.48 -7.57
C GLU A 68 -18.31 20.86 -8.06
N ASN A 69 -18.71 21.20 -9.28
CA ASN A 69 -18.70 22.57 -9.75
C ASN A 69 -19.61 23.33 -8.78
N TYR A 70 -19.01 23.92 -7.75
CA TYR A 70 -19.71 24.76 -6.80
C TYR A 70 -20.15 26.01 -7.55
N ASN A 71 -21.37 26.00 -8.08
CA ASN A 71 -21.97 27.19 -8.66
C ASN A 71 -22.34 28.14 -7.51
N PHE A 72 -21.64 29.26 -7.43
CA PHE A 72 -22.05 30.36 -6.56
C PHE A 72 -23.41 30.89 -7.06
N PRO A 73 -24.43 31.00 -6.20
CA PRO A 73 -25.66 31.68 -6.56
C PRO A 73 -25.38 33.17 -6.78
N ASN A 74 -25.91 33.68 -7.90
CA ASN A 74 -25.87 35.11 -8.27
C ASN A 74 -26.63 35.99 -7.29
#